data_AF-A0A9Q1RL36-F1
#
_entry.id   AF-A0A9Q1RL36-F1
#
_cell.length_a   1.000
_cell.length_b   1.000
_cell.length_c   1.000
_cell.angle_alpha   90.00
_cell.angle_beta   90.00
_cell.angle_gamma   90.00
#
_symmetry.space_group_name_H-M   'P 1'
#
loop_
_entity.id
_entity.type
_entity.pdbx_description
1 polymer ?
#
loop_
_entity_poly.entity_id
_entity_poly.type
_entity_poly.pdbx_seq_one_letter_code
_entity_poly.pdbx_strand_id
1 'polypeptide(L)'
;MNCYKVIKGSWAELDALSAHEEGLTEVSKLFRTCKGLHSVYSARDWLWEAFVYTAMVNYPTEANFMMPLPAYPVEELCKIIDGLPKCASKLSRAFAAASLYYNYTQTEKCFNLEGGTDAHGLHGWDWQACTEMVMPMTCSNESMFPPSSYSYKEFREDCKKKYGVESRPHWITTEFGGYRIEQVLKRFGINMIFSNGMQDPWSRGG
;
A
#
# COMPACT_ATOMS: atom_id res chain seq x y z
N MET A 1 -0.07 -22.85 -4.46
CA MET A 1 -0.20 -21.47 -3.96
C MET A 1 1.16 -20.79 -4.02
N ASN A 2 1.45 -20.13 -5.15
CA ASN A 2 2.75 -19.51 -5.47
C ASN A 2 2.74 -17.98 -5.21
N CYS A 3 1.55 -17.40 -5.01
CA CYS A 3 1.29 -15.96 -4.86
C CYS A 3 2.30 -15.21 -3.97
N TYR A 4 2.47 -15.62 -2.70
CA TYR A 4 3.44 -15.01 -1.78
C TYR A 4 4.88 -15.02 -2.34
N LYS A 5 5.33 -16.16 -2.89
CA LYS A 5 6.71 -16.31 -3.41
C LYS A 5 6.93 -15.51 -4.68
N VAL A 6 5.89 -15.38 -5.51
CA VAL A 6 5.93 -14.55 -6.72
C VAL A 6 6.04 -13.08 -6.35
N ILE A 7 5.14 -12.56 -5.51
CA ILE A 7 5.17 -11.15 -5.08
C ILE A 7 6.50 -10.86 -4.36
N LYS A 8 6.92 -11.72 -3.44
CA LYS A 8 8.20 -11.52 -2.74
C LYS A 8 9.41 -11.51 -3.69
N GLY A 9 9.38 -12.33 -4.73
CA GLY A 9 10.47 -12.39 -5.70
C GLY A 9 10.41 -11.32 -6.79
N SER A 10 9.25 -10.67 -7.02
CA SER A 10 9.13 -9.65 -8.05
C SER A 10 9.88 -8.36 -7.72
N TRP A 11 10.06 -8.05 -6.42
CA TRP A 11 10.80 -6.87 -6.00
C TRP A 11 12.26 -6.91 -6.45
N ALA A 12 12.92 -8.06 -6.29
CA ALA A 12 14.30 -8.24 -6.76
C ALA A 12 14.42 -8.14 -8.29
N GLU A 13 13.42 -8.63 -9.03
CA GLU A 13 13.37 -8.46 -10.50
C GLU A 13 13.18 -6.99 -10.90
N LEU A 14 12.36 -6.24 -10.16
CA LEU A 14 12.16 -4.81 -10.39
C LEU A 14 13.41 -3.99 -10.04
N ASP A 15 14.05 -4.28 -8.90
CA ASP A 15 15.25 -3.58 -8.45
C ASP A 15 16.41 -3.80 -9.44
N ALA A 16 16.54 -5.00 -10.00
CA ALA A 16 17.54 -5.30 -11.03
C ALA A 16 17.40 -4.39 -12.27
N LEU A 17 16.18 -4.01 -12.63
CA LEU A 17 15.93 -3.09 -13.76
C LEU A 17 16.40 -1.67 -13.46
N SER A 18 16.45 -1.23 -12.19
CA SER A 18 16.94 0.11 -11.84
C SER A 18 18.42 0.33 -12.14
N ALA A 19 19.20 -0.76 -12.24
CA ALA A 19 20.63 -0.73 -12.56
C ALA A 19 20.91 -0.85 -14.07
N HIS A 20 19.90 -1.10 -14.89
CA HIS A 20 20.02 -1.30 -16.33
C HIS A 20 19.77 0.01 -17.09
N GLU A 21 20.57 0.31 -18.12
CA GLU A 21 20.46 1.55 -18.90
C GLU A 21 19.08 1.68 -19.58
N GLU A 22 18.51 0.56 -20.04
CA GLU A 22 17.17 0.52 -20.65
C GLU A 22 16.04 0.20 -19.65
N GLY A 23 16.36 0.07 -18.36
CA GLY A 23 15.44 -0.43 -17.35
C GLY A 23 14.13 0.35 -17.22
N LEU A 24 14.19 1.69 -17.26
CA LEU A 24 12.98 2.53 -17.23
C LEU A 24 12.06 2.28 -18.43
N THR A 25 12.64 2.05 -19.61
CA THR A 25 11.89 1.74 -20.83
C THR A 25 11.25 0.36 -20.75
N GLU A 26 11.99 -0.63 -20.24
CA GLU A 26 11.48 -1.99 -20.01
C GLU A 26 10.32 -1.99 -19.00
N VAL A 27 10.49 -1.32 -17.85
CA VAL A 27 9.43 -1.18 -16.84
C VAL A 27 8.23 -0.45 -17.41
N SER A 28 8.42 0.66 -18.13
CA SER A 28 7.33 1.42 -18.75
C SER A 28 6.50 0.55 -19.70
N LYS A 29 7.16 -0.26 -20.54
CA LYS A 29 6.48 -1.21 -21.45
C LYS A 29 5.74 -2.30 -20.68
N LEU A 30 6.40 -2.94 -19.72
CA LEU A 30 5.82 -4.03 -18.92
C LEU A 30 4.59 -3.55 -18.16
N PHE A 31 4.67 -2.38 -17.54
CA PHE A 31 3.59 -1.78 -16.76
C PHE A 31 2.55 -1.08 -17.62
N ARG A 32 2.68 -1.08 -18.96
CA ARG A 32 1.79 -0.37 -19.89
C ARG A 32 1.56 1.08 -19.46
N THR A 33 2.63 1.81 -19.15
CA THR A 33 2.50 3.17 -18.63
C THR A 33 2.06 4.14 -19.73
N CYS A 34 1.25 5.14 -19.39
CA CYS A 34 0.77 6.13 -20.37
C CYS A 34 1.89 7.09 -20.83
N LYS A 35 2.90 7.29 -19.98
CA LYS A 35 4.09 8.11 -20.22
C LYS A 35 5.32 7.31 -19.79
N GLY A 36 6.50 7.68 -20.31
CA GLY A 36 7.76 7.12 -19.83
C GLY A 36 7.95 7.44 -18.34
N LEU A 37 8.37 6.44 -17.57
CA LEU A 37 8.66 6.62 -16.14
C LEU A 37 9.94 7.44 -15.93
N HIS A 38 9.91 8.31 -14.93
CA HIS A 38 11.11 8.99 -14.46
C HIS A 38 11.85 8.17 -13.38
N SER A 39 11.14 7.24 -12.73
CA SER A 39 11.70 6.42 -11.65
C SER A 39 11.10 5.00 -11.64
N VAL A 40 11.97 3.99 -11.46
CA VAL A 40 11.52 2.60 -11.22
C VAL A 40 10.75 2.49 -9.90
N TYR A 41 11.03 3.37 -8.94
CA TYR A 41 10.33 3.39 -7.66
C TYR A 41 8.84 3.74 -7.82
N SER A 42 8.45 4.47 -8.86
CA SER A 42 7.03 4.74 -9.16
C SER A 42 6.27 3.44 -9.46
N ALA A 43 6.92 2.49 -10.15
CA ALA A 43 6.34 1.16 -10.40
C ALA A 43 6.32 0.29 -9.14
N ARG A 44 7.33 0.43 -8.27
CA ARG A 44 7.38 -0.26 -6.97
C ARG A 44 6.22 0.18 -6.09
N ASP A 45 6.02 1.48 -5.96
CA ASP A 45 5.01 2.07 -5.09
C ASP A 45 3.59 1.75 -5.63
N TRP A 46 3.40 1.73 -6.95
CA TRP A 46 2.16 1.27 -7.59
C TRP A 46 1.83 -0.19 -7.30
N LEU A 47 2.82 -1.11 -7.34
CA LEU A 47 2.59 -2.50 -6.94
C LEU A 47 2.26 -2.60 -5.45
N TRP A 48 3.00 -1.86 -4.62
CA TRP A 48 2.82 -1.87 -3.17
C TRP A 48 1.40 -1.45 -2.79
N GLU A 49 0.94 -0.33 -3.34
CA GLU A 49 -0.38 0.22 -3.10
C GLU A 49 -1.48 -0.79 -3.48
N ALA A 50 -1.42 -1.38 -4.68
CA ALA A 50 -2.39 -2.39 -5.09
C ALA A 50 -2.49 -3.55 -4.10
N PHE A 51 -1.36 -4.09 -3.63
CA PHE A 51 -1.39 -5.24 -2.72
C PHE A 51 -1.89 -4.86 -1.32
N VAL A 52 -1.49 -3.70 -0.80
CA VAL A 52 -1.94 -3.23 0.52
C VAL A 52 -3.42 -2.85 0.50
N TYR A 53 -3.84 -2.04 -0.47
CA TYR A 53 -5.23 -1.61 -0.56
C TYR A 53 -6.17 -2.77 -0.86
N THR A 54 -5.79 -3.71 -1.73
CA THR A 54 -6.59 -4.92 -1.96
C THR A 54 -6.76 -5.76 -0.69
N ALA A 55 -5.74 -5.83 0.17
CA ALA A 55 -5.88 -6.51 1.47
C ALA A 55 -6.88 -5.80 2.40
N MET A 56 -6.91 -4.47 2.39
CA MET A 56 -7.86 -3.67 3.19
C MET A 56 -9.32 -3.84 2.73
N VAL A 57 -9.55 -4.04 1.43
CA VAL A 57 -10.89 -4.16 0.84
C VAL A 57 -11.22 -5.59 0.37
N ASN A 58 -10.71 -6.61 1.06
CA ASN A 58 -10.93 -8.01 0.72
C ASN A 58 -12.35 -8.52 1.10
N TYR A 59 -13.38 -7.88 0.56
CA TYR A 59 -14.77 -8.17 0.90
C TYR A 59 -15.31 -9.43 0.20
N PRO A 60 -16.31 -10.12 0.79
CA PRO A 60 -16.93 -11.31 0.20
C PRO A 60 -17.94 -10.99 -0.92
N THR A 61 -18.11 -9.72 -1.26
CA THR A 61 -19.03 -9.23 -2.30
C THR A 61 -18.30 -8.22 -3.18
N GLU A 62 -18.82 -8.00 -4.39
CA GLU A 62 -18.37 -6.88 -5.22
C GLU A 62 -18.54 -5.56 -4.45
N ALA A 63 -17.53 -4.70 -4.55
CA ALA A 63 -17.51 -3.44 -3.84
C ALA A 63 -16.80 -2.36 -4.67
N ASN A 64 -17.21 -1.11 -4.48
CA ASN A 64 -16.60 0.05 -5.11
C ASN A 64 -16.32 1.13 -4.07
N PHE A 65 -15.51 0.78 -3.06
CA PHE A 65 -15.14 1.69 -1.98
C PHE A 65 -13.87 2.48 -2.32
N MET A 66 -12.74 1.79 -2.50
CA MET A 66 -11.49 2.38 -2.99
C MET A 66 -11.44 2.36 -4.52
N MET A 67 -11.68 1.18 -5.09
CA MET A 67 -11.79 0.92 -6.52
C MET A 67 -12.91 -0.10 -6.76
N PRO A 68 -13.49 -0.18 -7.97
CA PRO A 68 -14.39 -1.27 -8.33
C PRO A 68 -13.63 -2.59 -8.29
N LEU A 69 -14.04 -3.53 -7.43
CA LEU A 69 -13.35 -4.81 -7.23
C LEU A 69 -14.34 -5.96 -7.10
N PRO A 70 -13.96 -7.17 -7.56
CA PRO A 70 -14.78 -8.37 -7.41
C PRO A 70 -14.87 -8.80 -5.95
N ALA A 71 -15.76 -9.76 -5.67
CA ALA A 71 -15.72 -10.51 -4.43
C ALA A 71 -14.36 -11.23 -4.26
N TYR A 72 -13.82 -11.21 -3.04
CA TYR A 72 -12.54 -11.82 -2.66
C TYR A 72 -11.37 -11.41 -3.56
N PRO A 73 -11.07 -10.11 -3.71
CA PRO A 73 -10.08 -9.64 -4.67
C PRO A 73 -8.66 -10.17 -4.40
N VAL A 74 -8.30 -10.48 -3.14
CA VAL A 74 -7.01 -11.13 -2.84
C VAL A 74 -6.91 -12.53 -3.46
N GLU A 75 -8.01 -13.29 -3.47
CA GLU A 75 -8.04 -14.61 -4.10
C GLU A 75 -7.90 -14.48 -5.62
N GLU A 76 -8.60 -13.52 -6.22
CA GLU A 76 -8.53 -13.24 -7.67
C GLU A 76 -7.12 -12.79 -8.11
N LEU A 77 -6.44 -11.95 -7.32
CA LEU A 77 -5.02 -11.62 -7.54
C LEU A 77 -4.16 -12.88 -7.63
N CYS A 78 -4.31 -13.78 -6.67
CA CYS A 78 -3.51 -15.01 -6.64
C CYS A 78 -3.88 -15.99 -7.76
N LYS A 79 -5.15 -16.04 -8.21
CA LYS A 79 -5.56 -16.80 -9.40
C LYS A 79 -4.91 -16.26 -10.67
N ILE A 80 -4.84 -14.93 -10.84
CA ILE A 80 -4.14 -14.29 -11.97
C ILE A 80 -2.66 -14.69 -11.97
N ILE A 81 -2.00 -14.63 -10.81
CA ILE A 81 -0.61 -15.06 -10.67
C ILE A 81 -0.44 -16.51 -11.08
N ASP A 82 -1.27 -17.43 -10.58
CA ASP A 82 -1.12 -18.86 -10.83
C ASP A 82 -1.53 -19.24 -12.27
N GLY A 83 -2.40 -18.46 -12.94
CA GLY A 83 -2.88 -18.70 -14.30
C GLY A 83 -1.91 -18.30 -15.43
N LEU A 84 -0.89 -17.48 -15.15
CA LEU A 84 0.06 -17.03 -16.19
C LEU A 84 1.04 -18.13 -16.66
N PRO A 85 1.48 -18.11 -17.93
CA PRO A 85 2.38 -19.12 -18.50
C PRO A 85 3.66 -19.31 -17.69
N LYS A 86 4.15 -20.55 -17.54
CA LYS A 86 5.32 -20.87 -16.67
C LYS A 86 6.57 -20.04 -16.96
N CYS A 87 6.77 -19.60 -18.20
CA CYS A 87 7.88 -18.74 -18.61
C CYS A 87 7.75 -17.26 -18.19
N ALA A 88 6.58 -16.82 -17.74
CA ALA A 88 6.34 -15.46 -17.27
C ALA A 88 7.17 -15.17 -16.00
N SER A 89 7.90 -14.06 -16.01
CA SER A 89 8.69 -13.57 -14.88
C SER A 89 7.83 -13.26 -13.66
N LYS A 90 8.40 -13.21 -12.46
CA LYS A 90 7.62 -12.88 -11.26
C LYS A 90 7.09 -11.46 -11.33
N LEU A 91 7.86 -10.53 -11.88
CA LEU A 91 7.44 -9.14 -12.07
C LEU A 91 6.25 -9.03 -13.01
N SER A 92 6.25 -9.76 -14.13
CA SER A 92 5.09 -9.77 -15.05
C SER A 92 3.83 -10.33 -14.39
N ARG A 93 3.98 -11.36 -13.53
CA ARG A 93 2.88 -11.91 -12.75
C ARG A 93 2.36 -10.94 -11.69
N ALA A 94 3.27 -10.28 -10.97
CA ALA A 94 2.92 -9.28 -9.97
C ALA A 94 2.18 -8.08 -10.62
N PHE A 95 2.65 -7.61 -11.78
CA PHE A 95 1.98 -6.56 -12.54
C PHE A 95 0.58 -6.98 -13.00
N ALA A 96 0.43 -8.18 -13.56
CA ALA A 96 -0.87 -8.66 -14.02
C ALA A 96 -1.87 -8.79 -12.87
N ALA A 97 -1.40 -9.24 -11.70
CA ALA A 97 -2.20 -9.28 -10.49
C ALA A 97 -2.59 -7.85 -10.07
N ALA A 98 -1.62 -6.98 -9.78
CA ALA A 98 -1.88 -5.61 -9.34
C ALA A 98 -2.77 -4.81 -10.30
N SER A 99 -2.73 -5.12 -11.61
CA SER A 99 -3.65 -4.54 -12.60
C SER A 99 -5.14 -4.80 -12.31
N LEU A 100 -5.49 -5.85 -11.56
CA LEU A 100 -6.86 -6.09 -11.09
C LEU A 100 -7.35 -4.92 -10.24
N TYR A 101 -6.50 -4.41 -9.34
CA TYR A 101 -6.87 -3.29 -8.46
C TYR A 101 -7.23 -2.02 -9.26
N TYR A 102 -6.44 -1.74 -10.30
CA TYR A 102 -6.56 -0.51 -11.07
C TYR A 102 -7.48 -0.60 -12.30
N ASN A 103 -7.75 -1.81 -12.81
CA ASN A 103 -8.46 -1.99 -14.08
C ASN A 103 -9.35 -3.24 -14.09
N TYR A 104 -10.07 -3.50 -12.99
CA TYR A 104 -11.07 -4.57 -12.93
C TYR A 104 -12.15 -4.40 -14.01
N THR A 105 -12.58 -3.16 -14.29
CA THR A 105 -13.58 -2.81 -15.31
C THR A 105 -13.09 -2.97 -16.75
N GLN A 106 -11.79 -3.21 -16.95
CA GLN A 106 -11.14 -3.37 -18.26
C GLN A 106 -11.28 -2.16 -19.20
N THR A 107 -11.42 -0.96 -18.64
CA THR A 107 -11.53 0.31 -19.39
C THR A 107 -10.18 0.97 -19.64
N GLU A 108 -9.19 0.71 -18.78
CA GLU A 108 -7.88 1.35 -18.88
C GLU A 108 -7.00 0.73 -19.96
N LYS A 109 -6.48 1.57 -20.86
CA LYS A 109 -5.56 1.18 -21.93
C LYS A 109 -4.09 1.26 -21.50
N CYS A 110 -3.80 2.12 -20.53
CA CYS A 110 -2.48 2.35 -19.94
C CYS A 110 -2.64 2.84 -18.50
N PHE A 111 -1.57 2.82 -17.70
CA PHE A 111 -1.59 3.28 -16.31
C PHE A 111 -0.76 4.55 -16.12
N ASN A 112 -1.32 5.52 -15.38
CA ASN A 112 -0.59 6.72 -14.99
C ASN A 112 0.02 6.53 -13.59
N LEU A 113 1.30 6.19 -13.54
CA LEU A 113 2.03 5.90 -12.30
C LEU A 113 2.61 7.16 -11.63
N GLU A 114 2.71 8.27 -12.35
CA GLU A 114 3.37 9.49 -11.88
C GLU A 114 2.48 10.72 -12.12
N GLY A 115 2.43 11.63 -11.15
CA GLY A 115 1.62 12.85 -11.26
C GLY A 115 0.12 12.57 -11.37
N GLY A 116 -0.36 11.50 -10.74
CA GLY A 116 -1.78 11.18 -10.63
C GLY A 116 -2.54 12.18 -9.77
N THR A 117 -3.87 12.18 -9.91
CA THR A 117 -4.76 12.97 -9.06
C THR A 117 -4.97 12.29 -7.71
N ASP A 118 -5.07 13.07 -6.64
CA ASP A 118 -5.40 12.58 -5.31
C ASP A 118 -6.91 12.31 -5.16
N ALA A 119 -7.37 11.18 -5.72
CA ALA A 119 -8.79 10.82 -5.73
C ALA A 119 -9.36 10.55 -4.33
N HIS A 120 -8.52 10.24 -3.35
CA HIS A 120 -8.92 9.84 -2.00
C HIS A 120 -8.58 10.89 -0.93
N GLY A 121 -8.04 12.06 -1.29
CA GLY A 121 -7.68 13.11 -0.33
C GLY A 121 -6.47 12.77 0.55
N LEU A 122 -5.58 11.89 0.07
CA LEU A 122 -4.36 11.46 0.73
C LEU A 122 -3.43 12.62 1.09
N HIS A 123 -3.48 13.76 0.40
CA HIS A 123 -2.72 14.95 0.81
C HIS A 123 -3.13 15.47 2.19
N GLY A 124 -4.43 15.47 2.50
CA GLY A 124 -4.92 15.85 3.83
C GLY A 124 -4.48 14.83 4.88
N TRP A 125 -4.57 13.55 4.54
CA TRP A 125 -4.12 12.47 5.41
C TRP A 125 -2.60 12.52 5.69
N ASP A 126 -1.78 12.79 4.67
CA ASP A 126 -0.34 12.93 4.80
C ASP A 126 0.03 14.06 5.77
N TRP A 127 -0.71 15.17 5.72
CA TRP A 127 -0.53 16.26 6.69
C TRP A 127 -0.90 15.82 8.12
N GLN A 128 -2.00 15.08 8.29
CA GLN A 128 -2.38 14.53 9.60
C GLN A 128 -1.32 13.55 10.13
N ALA A 129 -0.80 12.66 9.28
CA ALA A 129 0.26 11.73 9.61
C ALA A 129 1.55 12.46 10.02
N CYS A 130 1.88 13.57 9.33
CA CYS A 130 3.02 14.41 9.63
C CYS A 130 2.89 15.27 10.89
N THR A 131 1.69 15.36 11.49
CA THR A 131 1.44 16.17 12.68
C THR A 131 1.10 15.32 13.90
N GLU A 132 -0.04 14.64 13.90
CA GLU A 132 -0.59 13.94 15.07
C GLU A 132 -0.73 12.44 14.86
N MET A 133 -1.11 11.99 13.66
CA MET A 133 -1.33 10.59 13.31
C MET A 133 -0.01 9.87 12.96
N VAL A 134 0.99 10.02 13.83
CA VAL A 134 2.31 9.42 13.65
C VAL A 134 2.21 7.93 13.95
N MET A 135 2.15 7.11 12.90
CA MET A 135 2.02 5.65 13.02
C MET A 135 3.28 4.95 12.48
N PRO A 136 4.18 4.48 13.35
CA PRO A 136 5.37 3.75 12.93
C PRO A 136 5.01 2.46 12.20
N MET A 137 5.44 2.32 10.94
CA MET A 137 5.27 1.11 10.14
C MET A 137 6.64 0.53 9.78
N THR A 138 6.76 -0.80 9.87
CA THR A 138 7.97 -1.54 9.49
C THR A 138 7.58 -2.76 8.66
N CYS A 139 8.50 -3.22 7.82
CA CYS A 139 8.35 -4.48 7.09
C CYS A 139 9.48 -5.42 7.46
N SER A 140 9.12 -6.61 7.94
CA SER A 140 10.08 -7.63 8.34
C SER A 140 10.42 -8.57 7.17
N ASN A 141 11.46 -9.37 7.35
CA ASN A 141 11.89 -10.36 6.34
C ASN A 141 10.88 -11.50 6.16
N GLU A 142 9.95 -11.70 7.09
CA GLU A 142 8.86 -12.68 6.99
C GLU A 142 7.73 -12.18 6.08
N SER A 143 7.64 -10.88 5.83
CA SER A 143 6.66 -10.31 4.90
C SER A 143 6.99 -10.68 3.43
N MET A 144 6.03 -10.44 2.54
CA MET A 144 6.26 -10.55 1.09
C MET A 144 6.79 -9.24 0.48
N PHE A 145 7.01 -8.20 1.28
CA PHE A 145 7.50 -6.90 0.85
C PHE A 145 8.99 -6.74 1.17
N PRO A 146 9.70 -5.82 0.49
CA PRO A 146 11.06 -5.46 0.86
C PRO A 146 11.14 -5.04 2.33
N PRO A 147 12.13 -5.52 3.10
CA PRO A 147 12.27 -5.17 4.51
C PRO A 147 12.54 -3.68 4.68
N SER A 148 11.91 -3.07 5.67
CA SER A 148 12.05 -1.65 5.99
C SER A 148 11.94 -1.40 7.49
N SER A 149 12.70 -0.43 7.97
CA SER A 149 12.70 0.00 9.38
C SER A 149 12.16 1.41 9.50
N TYR A 150 11.65 1.75 10.69
CA TYR A 150 11.11 3.08 10.97
C TYR A 150 12.11 3.94 11.73
N SER A 151 12.40 5.13 11.21
CA SER A 151 13.22 6.15 11.86
C SER A 151 12.38 7.40 12.10
N TYR A 152 12.11 7.73 13.36
CA TYR A 152 11.38 8.96 13.71
C TYR A 152 12.12 10.22 13.25
N LYS A 153 13.46 10.19 13.25
CA LYS A 153 14.28 11.32 12.79
C LYS A 153 14.04 11.60 11.30
N GLU A 154 14.15 10.58 10.47
CA GLU A 154 13.92 10.70 9.01
C GLU A 154 12.47 11.12 8.73
N PHE A 155 11.51 10.47 9.39
CA PHE A 155 10.09 10.82 9.28
C PHE A 155 9.83 12.30 9.60
N ARG A 156 10.39 12.81 10.70
CA ARG A 156 10.28 14.21 11.11
C ARG A 156 10.93 15.16 10.07
N GLU A 157 12.12 14.83 9.58
CA GLU A 157 12.83 15.64 8.58
C GLU A 157 12.04 15.73 7.26
N ASP A 158 11.46 14.60 6.82
CA ASP A 158 10.61 14.55 5.64
C ASP A 158 9.33 15.37 5.81
N CYS A 159 8.66 15.26 6.96
CA CYS A 159 7.47 16.06 7.25
C CYS A 159 7.76 17.56 7.29
N LYS A 160 8.90 17.95 7.87
CA LYS A 160 9.36 19.34 7.88
C LYS A 160 9.64 19.85 6.47
N LYS A 161 10.24 19.03 5.62
CA LYS A 161 10.52 19.37 4.21
C LYS A 161 9.23 19.50 3.39
N LYS A 162 8.27 18.58 3.55
CA LYS A 162 7.04 18.54 2.76
C LYS A 162 6.01 19.61 3.18
N TYR A 163 5.82 19.79 4.48
CA TYR A 163 4.71 20.59 5.02
C TYR A 163 5.15 21.71 5.96
N GLY A 164 6.44 21.83 6.29
CA GLY A 164 6.93 22.82 7.26
C GLY A 164 6.50 22.56 8.70
N VAL A 165 5.96 21.37 8.99
CA VAL A 165 5.44 20.98 10.31
C VAL A 165 6.42 20.07 11.03
N GLU A 166 6.28 20.03 12.36
CA GLU A 166 7.01 19.09 13.19
C GLU A 166 6.04 18.10 13.84
N SER A 167 6.34 16.81 13.68
CA SER A 167 5.50 15.73 14.17
C SER A 167 5.49 15.65 15.70
N ARG A 168 4.33 15.28 16.27
CA ARG A 168 4.09 15.16 17.71
C ARG A 168 3.69 13.71 18.05
N PRO A 169 4.65 12.77 18.11
CA PRO A 169 4.38 11.33 18.13
C PRO A 169 3.64 10.85 19.38
N HIS A 170 3.66 11.61 20.47
CA HIS A 170 2.99 11.26 21.72
C HIS A 170 1.72 12.07 21.98
N TRP A 171 1.32 12.95 21.05
CA TRP A 171 0.14 13.79 21.25
C TRP A 171 -1.14 12.95 21.41
N ILE A 172 -1.42 12.05 20.45
CA ILE A 172 -2.60 11.18 20.46
C ILE A 172 -2.64 10.28 21.72
N THR A 173 -1.52 9.67 22.09
CA THR A 173 -1.47 8.80 23.27
C THR A 173 -1.59 9.56 24.59
N THR A 174 -1.21 10.84 24.61
CA THR A 174 -1.39 11.71 25.78
C THR A 174 -2.84 12.18 25.90
N GLU A 175 -3.43 12.66 24.79
CA GLU A 175 -4.78 13.24 24.77
C GLU A 175 -5.87 12.16 24.96
N PHE A 176 -5.74 11.05 24.24
CA PHE A 176 -6.75 9.97 24.20
C PHE A 176 -6.38 8.76 25.07
N GLY A 177 -5.25 8.82 25.78
CA GLY A 177 -4.85 7.84 26.78
C GLY A 177 -4.18 6.56 26.25
N GLY A 178 -4.29 6.25 24.95
CA GLY A 178 -3.71 5.04 24.36
C GLY A 178 -4.12 3.78 25.15
N TYR A 179 -3.16 2.98 25.63
CA TYR A 179 -3.44 1.81 26.47
C TYR A 179 -4.09 2.12 27.83
N ARG A 180 -4.09 3.39 28.25
CA ARG A 180 -4.75 3.86 29.48
C ARG A 180 -6.11 4.50 29.19
N ILE A 181 -6.79 4.05 28.14
CA ILE A 181 -8.07 4.59 27.68
C ILE A 181 -9.11 4.69 28.81
N GLU A 182 -9.13 3.74 29.74
CA GLU A 182 -10.02 3.79 30.91
C GLU A 182 -9.84 5.04 31.78
N GLN A 183 -8.62 5.57 31.88
CA GLN A 183 -8.36 6.77 32.68
C GLN A 183 -9.02 8.02 32.08
N VAL A 184 -9.08 8.07 30.74
CA VAL A 184 -9.73 9.16 30.00
C VAL A 184 -11.25 8.95 29.99
N LEU A 185 -11.71 7.73 29.74
CA LEU A 185 -13.13 7.44 29.52
C LEU A 185 -13.97 7.34 30.79
N LYS A 186 -13.36 7.10 31.97
CA LYS A 186 -14.06 7.05 33.27
C LYS A 186 -14.96 8.26 33.55
N ARG A 187 -14.64 9.41 32.98
CA ARG A 187 -15.39 10.66 33.16
C ARG A 187 -16.64 10.79 32.29
N PHE A 188 -16.83 9.91 31.29
CA PHE A 188 -17.77 10.16 30.19
C PHE A 188 -18.99 9.22 30.10
N GLY A 189 -19.09 8.15 30.90
CA GLY A 189 -20.22 7.20 30.81
C GLY A 189 -20.28 6.51 29.43
N ILE A 190 -19.60 5.37 29.28
CA ILE A 190 -19.20 4.84 27.97
C ILE A 190 -19.97 3.58 27.55
N ASN A 191 -20.45 3.59 26.30
CA ASN A 191 -20.99 2.44 25.56
C ASN A 191 -20.30 2.35 24.19
N MET A 192 -19.06 1.86 24.14
CA MET A 192 -18.28 1.71 22.90
C MET A 192 -18.03 0.24 22.57
N ILE A 193 -18.14 -0.11 21.29
CA ILE A 193 -17.83 -1.44 20.76
C ILE A 193 -16.72 -1.27 19.72
N PHE A 194 -15.58 -1.91 19.94
CA PHE A 194 -14.48 -1.99 18.97
C PHE A 194 -14.56 -3.33 18.25
N SER A 195 -14.89 -3.30 16.96
CA SER A 195 -14.96 -4.50 16.11
C SER A 195 -13.82 -4.51 15.10
N ASN A 196 -13.09 -5.62 15.02
CA ASN A 196 -11.98 -5.79 14.08
C ASN A 196 -12.17 -7.06 13.24
N GLY A 197 -11.81 -6.99 11.96
CA GLY A 197 -11.81 -8.13 11.05
C GLY A 197 -10.47 -8.85 11.04
N MET A 198 -10.46 -10.18 11.07
CA MET A 198 -9.20 -10.97 11.06
C MET A 198 -8.37 -10.82 9.78
N GLN A 199 -8.98 -10.39 8.68
CA GLN A 199 -8.30 -10.17 7.40
C GLN A 199 -7.83 -8.72 7.22
N ASP A 200 -8.24 -7.82 8.11
CA ASP A 200 -7.87 -6.42 8.05
C ASP A 200 -6.43 -6.23 8.56
N PRO A 201 -5.50 -5.71 7.75
CA PRO A 201 -4.13 -5.43 8.22
C PRO A 201 -4.09 -4.43 9.39
N TRP A 202 -5.13 -3.60 9.58
CA TRP A 202 -5.21 -2.64 10.68
C TRP A 202 -5.69 -3.24 12.01
N SER A 203 -6.22 -4.47 12.00
CA SER A 203 -6.84 -5.10 13.17
C SER A 203 -5.94 -5.22 14.40
N ARG A 204 -4.62 -5.29 14.21
CA ARG A 204 -3.65 -5.33 15.32
C ARG A 204 -3.39 -3.98 15.98
N GLY A 205 -3.78 -2.88 15.35
CA GLY A 205 -3.63 -1.53 15.88
C GLY A 205 -4.79 -1.06 16.75
N GLY A 206 -5.89 -1.84 16.80
CA GLY A 206 -7.06 -1.58 17.64
C GLY A 206 -6.99 -2.19 19.02
#